data_AF-A0A7V9A8L7-F1
#
_entry.id   AF-A0A7V9A8L7-F1
#
_cell.length_a   1.000
_cell.length_b   1.000
_cell.length_c   1.000
_cell.angle_alpha   90.00
_cell.angle_beta   90.00
_cell.angle_gamma   90.00
#
_symmetry.space_group_name_H-M   'P 1'
#
loop_
_entity.id
_entity.type
_entity.pdbx_description
1 polymer ?
#
loop_
_entity_poly.entity_id
_entity_poly.type
_entity_poly.pdbx_seq_one_letter_code
_entity_poly.pdbx_strand_id
1 'polypeptide(L)'
;MTEIPASKISMVSFADYEIINLLLKEDSFSCTLGGCYIKGEGSVDSDVTLRIDDWTSLQITRYDESGENPRTVTVAEAGQIREICESRLSEESAVISGFNVSTGHWQTFEFLCPTLSITVIE
;
A
#
# COMPACT_ATOMS: atom_id res chain seq x y z
N MET A 1 -3.85 -2.00 21.00
CA MET A 1 -4.51 -1.62 19.71
C MET A 1 -4.85 -0.15 19.71
N THR A 2 -4.09 0.65 18.95
CA THR A 2 -4.30 2.08 18.78
C THR A 2 -4.55 2.37 17.30
N GLU A 3 -5.67 3.01 16.98
CA GLU A 3 -5.99 3.43 15.61
C GLU A 3 -5.43 4.83 15.34
N ILE A 4 -4.76 5.00 14.20
CA ILE A 4 -4.20 6.29 13.79
C ILE A 4 -5.12 6.91 12.72
N PRO A 5 -5.64 8.14 12.91
CA PRO A 5 -6.49 8.81 11.94
C PRO A 5 -5.78 9.04 10.60
N ALA A 6 -6.52 8.95 9.48
CA ALA A 6 -6.01 9.16 8.13
C ALA A 6 -5.27 10.49 7.93
N SER A 7 -5.72 11.56 8.60
CA SER A 7 -5.10 12.89 8.58
C SER A 7 -3.69 12.94 9.17
N LYS A 8 -3.28 11.93 9.96
CA LYS A 8 -1.91 11.78 10.48
C LYS A 8 -1.02 10.89 9.61
N ILE A 9 -1.54 10.30 8.52
CA ILE A 9 -0.81 9.39 7.60
C ILE A 9 0.19 10.14 6.70
N SER A 10 0.22 11.49 6.73
CA SER A 10 1.22 12.32 6.04
C SER A 10 2.68 12.07 6.46
N MET A 11 2.88 11.20 7.46
CA MET A 11 4.11 11.07 8.23
C MET A 11 4.59 9.63 8.42
N VAL A 12 4.05 8.68 7.66
CA VAL A 12 4.63 7.33 7.54
C VAL A 12 5.64 7.37 6.40
N SER A 13 6.93 7.28 6.74
CA SER A 13 8.00 7.14 5.75
C SER A 13 8.16 5.65 5.49
N PHE A 14 8.02 5.23 4.23
CA PHE A 14 7.99 3.83 3.81
C PHE A 14 9.34 3.30 3.28
N ALA A 15 10.48 3.82 3.77
CA ALA A 15 11.79 3.37 3.27
C ALA A 15 12.05 1.90 3.67
N ASP A 16 12.07 1.02 2.66
CA ASP A 16 12.49 -0.39 2.71
C ASP A 16 11.61 -1.36 3.54
N TYR A 17 10.28 -1.32 3.38
CA TYR A 17 9.37 -2.21 4.12
C TYR A 17 9.10 -3.55 3.46
N GLU A 18 9.47 -4.63 4.16
CA GLU A 18 9.03 -5.98 3.82
C GLU A 18 7.52 -6.11 4.06
N ILE A 19 6.80 -6.51 3.01
CA ILE A 19 5.40 -6.88 3.11
C ILE A 19 5.35 -8.31 3.66
N ILE A 20 4.93 -8.44 4.92
CA ILE A 20 4.74 -9.74 5.58
C ILE A 20 3.53 -10.45 4.98
N ASN A 21 2.47 -9.69 4.72
CA ASN A 21 1.24 -10.19 4.12
C ASN A 21 0.59 -9.10 3.27
N LEU A 22 0.05 -9.48 2.12
CA LEU A 22 -0.78 -8.61 1.28
C LEU A 22 -2.00 -9.38 0.81
N LEU A 23 -3.15 -8.79 1.06
CA LEU A 23 -4.45 -9.23 0.62
C LEU A 23 -5.08 -8.12 -0.22
N LEU A 24 -5.31 -8.41 -1.50
CA LEU A 24 -6.09 -7.55 -2.39
C LEU A 24 -7.34 -8.31 -2.85
N LYS A 25 -8.50 -7.68 -2.65
CA LYS A 25 -9.81 -8.11 -3.11
C LYS A 25 -10.47 -6.99 -3.92
N GLU A 26 -11.67 -7.24 -4.43
CA GLU A 26 -12.43 -6.25 -5.20
C GLU A 26 -12.83 -5.01 -4.39
N ASP A 27 -12.95 -5.14 -3.07
CA ASP A 27 -13.49 -4.12 -2.15
C ASP A 27 -12.55 -3.77 -0.98
N SER A 28 -11.45 -4.50 -0.82
CA SER A 28 -10.55 -4.35 0.31
C SER A 28 -9.10 -4.63 -0.05
N PHE A 29 -8.21 -3.79 0.47
CA PHE A 29 -6.76 -3.96 0.39
C PHE A 29 -6.22 -3.91 1.82
N SER A 30 -5.42 -4.90 2.18
CA SER A 30 -4.74 -4.95 3.47
C SER A 30 -3.32 -5.43 3.28
N CYS A 31 -2.37 -4.68 3.82
CA CYS A 31 -0.99 -5.13 3.93
C CYS A 31 -0.46 -4.97 5.35
N THR A 32 0.30 -5.97 5.79
CA THR A 32 1.08 -5.91 7.02
C THR A 32 2.52 -5.60 6.66
N LEU A 33 3.04 -4.53 7.23
CA LEU A 33 4.39 -4.01 7.00
C LEU A 33 5.18 -4.16 8.30
N GLY A 34 6.39 -4.71 8.21
CA GLY A 34 7.24 -4.91 9.38
C GLY A 34 8.17 -3.73 9.66
N GLY A 35 8.32 -3.29 10.92
CA GLY A 35 9.33 -2.29 11.31
C GLY A 35 9.04 -0.81 10.96
N CYS A 36 7.76 -0.44 10.85
CA CYS A 36 7.31 0.86 10.38
C CYS A 36 7.61 2.02 11.34
N TYR A 37 8.15 3.13 10.80
CA TYR A 37 8.34 4.35 11.55
C TYR A 37 7.10 5.25 11.50
N ILE A 38 6.47 5.45 12.65
CA ILE A 38 5.28 6.31 12.80
C ILE A 38 5.67 7.63 13.45
N LYS A 39 5.74 8.71 12.66
CA LYS A 39 6.04 10.04 13.19
C LYS A 39 4.78 10.68 13.78
N GLY A 40 4.73 10.83 15.11
CA GLY A 40 3.65 11.52 15.81
C GLY A 40 3.45 11.15 17.29
N GLU A 41 3.87 9.94 17.69
CA GLU A 41 3.70 9.40 19.05
C GLU A 41 5.05 9.09 19.75
N GLY A 42 6.17 9.48 19.14
CA GLY A 42 7.51 8.98 19.48
C GLY A 42 7.94 7.88 18.51
N SER A 43 9.24 7.62 18.42
CA SER A 43 9.80 6.62 17.51
C SER A 43 9.40 5.22 17.99
N VAL A 44 8.36 4.64 17.39
CA VAL A 44 7.99 3.24 17.61
C VAL A 44 8.40 2.45 16.38
N ASP A 45 9.25 1.44 16.59
CA ASP A 45 9.56 0.40 15.62
C ASP A 45 8.54 -0.72 15.85
N SER A 46 7.54 -0.82 14.98
CA SER A 46 6.41 -1.76 15.15
C SER A 46 5.92 -2.26 13.80
N ASP A 47 5.34 -3.45 13.81
CA ASP A 47 4.57 -3.93 12.67
C ASP A 47 3.26 -3.16 12.60
N VAL A 48 2.84 -2.82 11.38
CA VAL A 48 1.58 -2.11 11.13
C VAL A 48 0.74 -2.85 10.11
N THR A 49 -0.56 -2.77 10.28
CA THR A 49 -1.51 -3.15 9.22
C THR A 49 -2.08 -1.88 8.61
N LEU A 50 -1.78 -1.64 7.34
CA LEU A 50 -2.47 -0.67 6.51
C LEU A 50 -3.69 -1.35 5.88
N ARG A 51 -4.85 -0.71 6.01
CA ARG A 51 -6.06 -1.08 5.29
C ARG A 51 -6.56 0.09 4.47
N ILE A 52 -6.95 -0.22 3.25
CA ILE A 52 -7.62 0.66 2.31
C ILE A 52 -8.91 -0.06 1.97
N ASP A 53 -10.04 0.58 2.21
CA ASP A 53 -11.37 0.03 2.00
C ASP A 53 -12.26 1.12 1.34
N ASP A 54 -13.50 0.79 0.96
CA ASP A 54 -14.54 1.74 0.49
C ASP A 54 -14.13 2.68 -0.67
N TRP A 55 -13.21 2.27 -1.54
CA TRP A 55 -12.85 3.07 -2.72
C TRP A 55 -13.96 3.07 -3.78
N THR A 56 -14.00 4.13 -4.56
CA THR A 56 -14.90 4.25 -5.72
C THR A 56 -14.38 3.55 -6.98
N SER A 57 -13.06 3.46 -7.09
CA SER A 57 -12.37 2.83 -8.21
C SER A 57 -10.99 2.37 -7.80
N LEU A 58 -10.56 1.25 -8.37
CA LEU A 58 -9.20 0.72 -8.28
C LEU A 58 -8.62 0.59 -9.69
N GLN A 59 -7.52 1.29 -9.94
CA GLN A 59 -6.71 1.10 -11.14
C GLN A 59 -5.39 0.42 -10.76
N ILE A 60 -5.08 -0.69 -11.45
CA ILE A 60 -3.82 -1.39 -11.27
C ILE A 60 -3.06 -1.32 -12.58
N THR A 61 -1.87 -0.73 -12.56
CA THR A 61 -1.02 -0.54 -13.74
C THR A 61 0.27 -1.32 -13.55
N ARG A 62 0.57 -2.24 -14.46
CA ARG A 62 1.85 -2.94 -14.54
C ARG A 62 2.71 -2.35 -15.64
N TYR A 63 3.98 -2.15 -15.34
CA TYR A 63 4.96 -1.62 -16.27
C TYR A 63 5.90 -2.75 -16.69
N ASP A 64 6.46 -2.68 -17.89
CA ASP A 64 7.51 -3.58 -18.33
C ASP A 64 8.87 -3.21 -17.72
N GLU A 65 9.91 -3.96 -18.06
CA GLU A 65 11.27 -3.76 -17.52
C GLU A 65 11.85 -2.39 -17.84
N SER A 66 11.40 -1.74 -18.92
CA SER A 66 11.81 -0.37 -19.27
C SER A 66 10.99 0.72 -18.56
N GLY A 67 9.85 0.37 -17.97
CA GLY A 67 8.92 1.34 -17.39
C GLY A 67 8.09 2.11 -18.42
N GLU A 68 8.24 1.81 -19.72
CA GLU A 68 7.70 2.64 -20.79
C GLU A 68 6.35 2.15 -21.32
N ASN A 69 6.00 0.87 -21.10
CA ASN A 69 4.76 0.29 -21.62
C ASN A 69 3.80 -0.10 -20.49
N PRO A 70 3.07 0.86 -19.90
CA PRO A 70 2.08 0.55 -18.87
C PRO A 70 0.89 -0.21 -19.44
N ARG A 71 0.44 -1.22 -18.70
CA ARG A 71 -0.79 -1.98 -18.98
C ARG A 71 -1.67 -2.01 -17.74
N THR A 72 -2.95 -1.65 -17.90
CA THR A 72 -3.94 -1.90 -16.85
C THR A 72 -4.15 -3.41 -16.68
N VAL A 73 -4.19 -3.87 -15.43
CA VAL A 73 -4.42 -5.27 -15.09
C VAL A 73 -5.58 -5.39 -14.11
N THR A 74 -6.23 -6.56 -14.11
CA THR A 74 -7.29 -6.88 -13.15
C THR A 74 -6.73 -7.23 -11.77
N VAL A 75 -7.58 -7.23 -10.74
CA VAL A 75 -7.22 -7.70 -9.39
C VAL A 75 -6.66 -9.13 -9.41
N ALA A 76 -7.27 -10.02 -10.21
CA ALA A 76 -6.82 -11.41 -10.35
C ALA A 76 -5.42 -11.52 -10.99
N GLU A 77 -5.05 -10.58 -11.85
CA GLU A 77 -3.74 -10.55 -12.50
C GLU A 77 -2.68 -9.84 -11.66
N ALA A 78 -3.07 -8.94 -10.76
CA ALA A 78 -2.18 -8.05 -10.03
C ALA A 78 -1.13 -8.77 -9.18
N GLY A 79 -1.43 -9.98 -8.69
CA GLY A 79 -0.51 -10.73 -7.82
C GLY A 79 -0.14 -9.97 -6.55
N GLN A 80 1.03 -10.29 -5.98
CA GLN A 80 1.55 -9.64 -4.78
C GLN A 80 2.79 -8.79 -5.10
N ILE A 81 3.01 -7.73 -4.33
CA ILE A 81 4.27 -6.99 -4.29
C ILE A 81 5.06 -7.39 -3.04
N ARG A 82 6.40 -7.37 -3.12
CA ARG A 82 7.28 -7.76 -1.99
C ARG A 82 7.48 -6.64 -0.97
N GLU A 83 7.47 -5.41 -1.47
CA GLU A 83 7.80 -4.21 -0.72
C GLU A 83 7.00 -3.03 -1.29
N ILE A 84 6.69 -2.05 -0.43
CA ILE A 84 6.13 -0.77 -0.87
C ILE A 84 7.31 0.16 -1.14
N CYS A 85 7.67 0.32 -2.41
CA CYS A 85 8.76 1.20 -2.81
C CYS A 85 8.32 2.67 -2.82
N GLU A 86 7.08 2.95 -3.21
CA GLU A 86 6.51 4.30 -3.22
C GLU A 86 5.08 4.28 -2.71
N SER A 87 4.68 5.33 -2.00
CA SER A 87 3.29 5.52 -1.63
C SER A 87 2.90 7.00 -1.54
N ARG A 88 1.61 7.24 -1.75
CA ARG A 88 0.95 8.52 -1.49
C ARG A 88 -0.41 8.20 -0.90
N LEU A 89 -0.67 8.61 0.33
CA LEU A 89 -1.90 8.26 1.04
C LEU A 89 -2.67 9.54 1.39
N SER A 90 -3.87 9.70 0.83
CA SER A 90 -4.81 10.76 1.17
C SER A 90 -6.26 10.24 1.11
N GLU A 91 -7.19 11.03 1.63
CA GLU A 91 -8.64 10.73 1.55
C GLU A 91 -9.18 10.87 0.11
N GLU A 92 -8.47 11.56 -0.78
CA GLU A 92 -8.85 11.73 -2.18
C GLU A 92 -8.31 10.59 -3.06
N SER A 93 -7.08 10.14 -2.80
CA SER A 93 -6.40 9.08 -3.54
C SER A 93 -5.33 8.42 -2.69
N ALA A 94 -5.29 7.09 -2.75
CA ALA A 94 -4.17 6.31 -2.24
C ALA A 94 -3.44 5.62 -3.39
N VAL A 95 -2.12 5.76 -3.43
CA VAL A 95 -1.24 5.12 -4.40
C VAL A 95 -0.23 4.29 -3.64
N ILE A 96 -0.08 3.03 -4.05
CA ILE A 96 0.94 2.11 -3.55
C ILE A 96 1.65 1.53 -4.77
N SER A 97 2.98 1.57 -4.79
CA SER A 97 3.77 0.99 -5.87
C SER A 97 4.89 0.10 -5.34
N GLY A 98 5.21 -0.94 -6.11
CA GLY A 98 6.31 -1.85 -5.81
C GLY A 98 6.50 -2.91 -6.89
N PHE A 99 7.47 -3.79 -6.68
CA PHE A 99 7.77 -4.89 -7.61
C PHE A 99 6.91 -6.12 -7.35
N ASN A 100 6.23 -6.61 -8.40
CA ASN A 100 5.45 -7.83 -8.36
C ASN A 100 6.36 -9.05 -8.11
N VAL A 101 6.02 -9.89 -7.13
CA VAL A 101 6.82 -11.05 -6.72
C VAL A 101 6.95 -12.10 -7.83
N SER A 102 5.88 -12.33 -8.59
CA SER A 102 5.82 -13.38 -9.60
C SER A 102 6.45 -12.96 -10.93
N THR A 103 6.32 -11.68 -11.30
CA THR A 103 6.78 -11.19 -12.61
C THR A 103 8.03 -10.33 -12.53
N GLY A 104 8.43 -9.82 -11.36
CA GLY A 104 9.52 -8.86 -11.20
C GLY A 104 9.25 -7.48 -11.76
N HIS A 105 8.04 -7.25 -12.30
CA HIS A 105 7.66 -6.00 -12.95
C HIS A 105 7.15 -4.97 -11.93
N TRP A 106 7.42 -3.69 -12.18
CA TRP A 106 6.86 -2.61 -11.39
C TRP A 106 5.34 -2.56 -11.55
N GLN A 107 4.64 -2.33 -10.44
CA GLN A 107 3.19 -2.25 -10.42
C GLN A 107 2.73 -1.16 -9.46
N THR A 108 1.72 -0.41 -9.89
CA THR A 108 1.07 0.66 -9.13
C THR A 108 -0.39 0.32 -8.92
N PHE A 109 -0.85 0.44 -7.68
CA PHE A 109 -2.24 0.34 -7.25
C PHE A 109 -2.72 1.74 -6.88
N GLU A 110 -3.73 2.24 -7.59
CA GLU A 110 -4.33 3.56 -7.35
C GLU A 110 -5.80 3.38 -6.93
N PHE A 111 -6.12 3.81 -5.73
CA PHE A 111 -7.44 3.75 -5.10
C PHE A 111 -8.03 5.16 -5.05
N LEU A 112 -9.21 5.37 -5.64
CA LEU A 112 -9.88 6.67 -5.66
C LEU A 112 -10.93 6.81 -4.55
N CYS A 113 -10.88 7.93 -3.83
CA CYS A 113 -11.70 8.23 -2.64
C CYS A 113 -11.72 7.08 -1.60
N PRO A 114 -10.57 6.57 -1.14
CA PRO A 114 -10.55 5.45 -0.21
C PRO A 114 -10.80 5.86 1.24
N THR A 115 -11.25 4.91 2.06
CA THR A 115 -11.13 4.98 3.51
C THR A 115 -9.81 4.33 3.94
N LEU A 116 -8.99 5.05 4.71
CA LEU A 116 -7.68 4.59 5.16
C LEU A 116 -7.68 4.32 6.67
N SER A 117 -7.12 3.18 7.08
CA SER A 117 -6.85 2.89 8.49
C SER A 117 -5.48 2.24 8.67
N ILE A 118 -4.79 2.63 9.73
CA ILE A 118 -3.52 2.04 10.15
C ILE A 118 -3.67 1.55 11.59
N THR A 119 -3.37 0.27 11.79
CA THR A 119 -3.36 -0.36 13.11
C THR A 119 -1.94 -0.78 13.47
N VAL A 120 -1.46 -0.36 14.63
CA VAL A 120 -0.18 -0.84 15.19
C VAL A 120 -0.37 -2.21 15.83
N ILE A 121 0.47 -3.16 15.46
CA ILE A 121 0.54 -4.51 16.04
C ILE A 121 1.58 -4.46 17.17
N GLU A 122 1.13 -4.79 18.39
CA GLU A 122 1.94 -4.88 19.62
C GLU A 122 2.44 -6.31 19.86
#